data_AF-A0ABD5R203-F1
#
_entry.id   AF-A0ABD5R203-F1
#
_cell.length_a   1.000
_cell.length_b   1.000
_cell.length_c   1.000
_cell.angle_alpha   90.00
_cell.angle_beta   90.00
_cell.angle_gamma   90.00
#
_symmetry.space_group_name_H-M   'P 1'
#
loop_
_entity.id
_entity.type
_entity.pdbx_description
1 polymer ?
#
loop_
_entity_poly.entity_id
_entity_poly.type
_entity_poly.pdbx_seq_one_letter_code
_entity_poly.pdbx_strand_id
1 'polypeptide(L)'
;MPDPLGDAARRRLAEAATSRLAARGYDVTRPETRAEPPAVAARDGKALGIEPLTEADATPTTVVSRIGHALERDRRALFVVADDGVASAVRSLLTDPPLLVDEANGRRTFHEGPDRVPVDTASHPGNAGGYACVRVDDLAGVSRGTDADPTFRWRETDTPAGPVPSADGVDAAATGPDGRPTTPRLVCEVDDRVVAVLGGVDGLRTPSAGAFPYVYRRDPTDKRFRVRRGDDGTVVETASGFAAMRAAGFVPVPMPLVPEHVLGSGVDVDDAWDLVVVRDSDVDG
;
A
#
# COMPACT_ATOMS: atom_id res chain seq x y z
N MET A 1 -2.84 18.93 8.64
CA MET A 1 -3.22 19.64 9.88
C MET A 1 -3.27 18.60 10.97
N PRO A 2 -2.72 18.84 12.17
CA PRO A 2 -2.91 17.92 13.29
C PRO A 2 -4.41 17.80 13.55
N ASP A 3 -4.90 16.58 13.73
CA ASP A 3 -6.24 16.31 14.22
C ASP A 3 -6.15 16.24 15.75
N PRO A 4 -6.44 17.33 16.47
CA PRO A 4 -6.18 17.42 17.90
C PRO A 4 -7.03 16.44 18.71
N LEU A 5 -8.18 16.02 18.19
CA LEU A 5 -9.04 15.02 18.83
C LEU A 5 -8.44 13.63 18.67
N GLY A 6 -8.01 13.28 17.45
CA GLY A 6 -7.26 12.05 17.20
C GLY A 6 -5.97 11.96 18.01
N ASP A 7 -5.20 13.05 18.12
CA ASP A 7 -3.95 13.08 18.89
C ASP A 7 -4.18 12.91 20.40
N ALA A 8 -5.25 13.51 20.94
CA ALA A 8 -5.62 13.32 22.33
C ALA A 8 -6.08 11.88 22.61
N ALA A 9 -6.87 11.29 21.71
CA ALA A 9 -7.32 9.90 21.82
C ALA A 9 -6.14 8.93 21.78
N ARG A 10 -5.22 9.09 20.82
CA ARG A 10 -4.01 8.25 20.71
C ARG A 10 -3.16 8.32 21.97
N ARG A 11 -2.97 9.52 22.54
CA ARG A 11 -2.21 9.68 23.79
C ARG A 11 -2.86 8.94 24.96
N ARG A 12 -4.18 9.04 25.13
CA ARG A 12 -4.90 8.32 26.20
C ARG A 12 -4.77 6.80 26.07
N LEU A 13 -4.93 6.28 24.86
CA LEU A 13 -4.76 4.84 24.57
C LEU A 13 -3.34 4.37 24.91
N ALA A 14 -2.32 5.13 24.48
CA ALA A 14 -0.94 4.82 24.81
C ALA A 14 -0.69 4.83 26.33
N GLU A 15 -1.17 5.86 27.05
CA GLU A 15 -1.02 5.96 28.50
C GLU A 15 -1.64 4.76 29.22
N ALA A 16 -2.88 4.41 28.88
CA ALA A 16 -3.57 3.27 29.48
C ALA A 16 -2.85 1.94 29.20
N ALA A 17 -2.39 1.72 27.97
CA ALA A 17 -1.59 0.53 27.63
C ALA A 17 -0.27 0.49 28.41
N THR A 18 0.43 1.62 28.54
CA THR A 18 1.68 1.70 29.30
C THR A 18 1.48 1.35 30.78
N SER A 19 0.46 1.92 31.43
CA SER A 19 0.11 1.60 32.82
C SER A 19 -0.22 0.11 32.98
N ARG A 20 -1.01 -0.42 32.06
CA ARG A 20 -1.43 -1.82 32.04
C ARG A 20 -0.27 -2.81 31.87
N LEU A 21 0.74 -2.46 31.07
CA LEU A 21 1.94 -3.26 30.83
C LEU A 21 2.94 -3.13 31.99
N ALA A 22 3.16 -1.92 32.50
CA ALA A 22 4.02 -1.69 33.67
C ALA A 22 3.51 -2.48 34.90
N ALA A 23 2.20 -2.49 35.15
CA ALA A 23 1.59 -3.29 36.22
C ALA A 23 1.79 -4.81 36.04
N ARG A 24 2.04 -5.27 34.81
CA ARG A 24 2.36 -6.66 34.47
C ARG A 24 3.87 -6.95 34.48
N GLY A 25 4.70 -5.99 34.90
CA GLY A 25 6.15 -6.13 35.01
C GLY A 25 6.91 -5.94 33.69
N TYR A 26 6.32 -5.26 32.70
CA TYR A 26 7.10 -4.80 31.55
C TYR A 26 7.89 -3.55 31.91
N ASP A 27 9.12 -3.45 31.39
CA ASP A 27 9.86 -2.19 31.38
C ASP A 27 9.33 -1.31 30.26
N VAL A 28 8.93 -0.08 30.57
CA VAL A 28 8.27 0.82 29.62
C VAL A 28 9.13 2.06 29.41
N THR A 29 9.50 2.29 28.16
CA THR A 29 10.26 3.48 27.74
C THR A 29 9.41 4.36 26.82
N ARG A 30 9.67 5.67 26.86
CA ARG A 30 9.00 6.67 26.01
C ARG A 30 10.06 7.33 25.14
N PRO A 31 10.19 6.91 23.88
CA PRO A 31 11.13 7.53 22.96
C PRO A 31 10.80 9.02 22.75
N GLU A 32 11.84 9.85 22.66
CA GLU A 32 11.66 11.30 22.43
C GLU A 32 11.41 11.65 20.96
N THR A 33 11.65 10.70 20.05
CA THR A 33 11.55 10.92 18.61
C THR A 33 10.16 10.59 18.10
N ARG A 34 9.68 11.38 17.13
CA ARG A 34 8.44 11.07 16.40
C ARG A 34 8.57 9.91 15.42
N ALA A 35 9.78 9.41 15.21
CA ALA A 35 10.04 8.25 14.38
C ALA A 35 9.84 6.94 15.14
N GLU A 36 9.46 6.98 16.42
CA GLU A 36 9.17 5.81 17.25
C GLU A 36 7.69 5.82 17.69
N PRO A 37 7.12 4.68 18.10
CA PRO A 37 5.84 4.65 18.76
C PRO A 37 5.86 5.49 20.05
N PRO A 38 4.69 5.97 20.51
CA PRO A 38 4.57 6.73 21.77
C PRO A 38 5.21 6.06 22.99
N ALA A 39 5.31 4.73 22.99
CA ALA A 39 6.02 3.96 24.00
C ALA A 39 6.47 2.59 23.47
N VAL A 40 7.48 2.04 24.12
CA VAL A 40 7.97 0.68 23.89
C VAL A 40 7.95 -0.07 25.21
N ALA A 41 7.40 -1.28 25.22
CA ALA A 41 7.38 -2.16 26.38
C ALA A 41 8.26 -3.38 26.14
N ALA A 42 9.15 -3.70 27.08
CA ALA A 42 10.06 -4.83 26.99
C ALA A 42 9.93 -5.78 28.18
N ARG A 43 10.04 -7.08 27.92
CA ARG A 43 10.08 -8.12 28.94
C ARG A 43 10.74 -9.38 28.40
N ASP A 44 11.64 -9.98 29.17
CA ASP A 44 12.27 -11.28 28.86
C ASP A 44 12.90 -11.32 27.45
N GLY A 45 13.53 -10.22 27.04
CA GLY A 45 14.17 -10.08 25.72
C GLY A 45 13.21 -9.87 24.55
N LYS A 46 11.90 -9.72 24.80
CA LYS A 46 10.88 -9.41 23.79
C LYS A 46 10.41 -7.97 23.95
N ALA A 47 10.22 -7.27 22.84
CA ALA A 47 9.78 -5.88 22.82
C ALA A 47 8.49 -5.69 22.01
N LEU A 48 7.66 -4.75 22.46
CA LEU A 48 6.41 -4.33 21.86
C LEU A 48 6.45 -2.83 21.59
N GLY A 49 6.23 -2.40 20.35
CA GLY A 49 5.92 -1.01 20.03
C GLY A 49 4.45 -0.73 20.30
N ILE A 50 4.12 0.22 21.18
CA ILE A 50 2.74 0.54 21.53
C ILE A 50 2.16 1.49 20.49
N GLU A 51 1.24 0.98 19.66
CA GLU A 51 0.70 1.65 18.48
C GLU A 51 -0.80 1.95 18.68
N PRO A 52 -1.16 3.11 19.24
CA PRO A 52 -2.56 3.47 19.42
C PRO A 52 -3.21 3.80 18.07
N LEU A 53 -4.35 3.17 17.78
CA LEU A 53 -5.13 3.38 16.56
C LEU A 53 -6.51 3.94 16.89
N THR A 54 -6.86 5.02 16.19
CA THR A 54 -8.24 5.48 16.03
C THR A 54 -8.89 4.80 14.82
N GLU A 55 -10.19 5.00 14.63
CA GLU A 55 -10.89 4.54 13.42
C GLU A 55 -10.20 5.01 12.14
N ALA A 56 -9.74 6.26 12.10
CA ALA A 56 -9.02 6.83 10.95
C ALA A 56 -7.64 6.19 10.69
N ASP A 57 -7.07 5.50 11.69
CA ASP A 57 -5.78 4.84 11.58
C ASP A 57 -5.90 3.35 11.16
N ALA A 58 -7.10 2.77 11.23
CA ALA A 58 -7.36 1.36 10.90
C ALA A 58 -7.41 1.13 9.37
N THR A 59 -6.37 1.59 8.67
CA THR A 59 -6.19 1.45 7.22
C THR A 59 -5.06 0.46 6.91
N PRO A 60 -5.10 -0.25 5.77
CA PRO A 60 -4.03 -1.18 5.37
C PRO A 60 -2.63 -0.55 5.43
N THR A 61 -2.49 0.64 4.86
CA THR A 61 -1.23 1.39 4.81
C THR A 61 -0.69 1.74 6.19
N THR A 62 -1.53 2.28 7.08
CA THR A 62 -1.07 2.64 8.43
C THR A 62 -0.69 1.39 9.21
N VAL A 63 -1.54 0.35 9.19
CA VAL A 63 -1.32 -0.90 9.93
C VAL A 63 -0.03 -1.58 9.46
N VAL A 64 0.17 -1.77 8.15
CA VAL A 64 1.39 -2.40 7.63
C VAL A 64 2.64 -1.59 7.93
N SER A 65 2.54 -0.25 7.87
CA SER A 65 3.65 0.63 8.19
C SER A 65 4.08 0.49 9.65
N ARG A 66 3.13 0.36 10.59
CA ARG A 66 3.46 0.12 12.00
C ARG A 66 4.11 -1.26 12.22
N ILE A 67 3.63 -2.29 11.54
CA ILE A 67 4.22 -3.63 11.60
C ILE A 67 5.64 -3.61 11.06
N GLY A 68 5.86 -3.11 9.83
CA GLY A 68 7.19 -3.04 9.22
C GLY A 68 8.17 -2.25 10.10
N HIS A 69 7.74 -1.10 10.61
CA HIS A 69 8.53 -0.28 11.52
C HIS A 69 8.90 -0.99 12.84
N ALA A 70 7.99 -1.81 13.37
CA ALA A 70 8.27 -2.64 14.55
C ALA A 70 9.30 -3.73 14.22
N LEU A 71 9.11 -4.45 13.10
CA LEU A 71 10.02 -5.52 12.69
C LEU A 71 11.43 -5.02 12.40
N GLU A 72 11.59 -3.85 11.79
CA GLU A 72 12.90 -3.19 11.56
C GLU A 72 13.68 -2.93 12.86
N ARG A 73 13.01 -2.98 14.01
CA ARG A 73 13.58 -2.74 15.35
C ARG A 73 13.51 -3.99 16.24
N ASP A 74 13.38 -5.17 15.64
CA ASP A 74 13.32 -6.46 16.32
C ASP A 74 12.22 -6.52 17.40
N ARG A 75 11.05 -5.91 17.11
CA ARG A 75 9.89 -5.88 18.01
C ARG A 75 8.59 -6.20 17.27
N ARG A 76 7.55 -6.55 18.04
CA ARG A 76 6.18 -6.70 17.52
C ARG A 76 5.39 -5.41 17.68
N ALA A 77 4.37 -5.20 16.85
CA ALA A 77 3.44 -4.08 17.01
C ALA A 77 2.34 -4.47 18.01
N LEU A 78 2.13 -3.69 19.07
CA LEU A 78 0.96 -3.82 19.93
C LEU A 78 -0.06 -2.74 19.57
N PHE A 79 -1.10 -3.13 18.82
CA PHE A 79 -2.18 -2.23 18.49
C PHE A 79 -3.10 -2.00 19.69
N VAL A 80 -3.33 -0.73 20.01
CA VAL A 80 -4.18 -0.32 21.13
C VAL A 80 -5.37 0.46 20.59
N VAL A 81 -6.59 -0.01 20.86
CA VAL A 81 -7.82 0.58 20.32
C VAL A 81 -8.85 0.82 21.44
N ALA A 82 -9.77 1.76 21.22
CA ALA A 82 -10.78 2.13 22.21
C ALA A 82 -11.99 1.18 22.23
N ASP A 83 -12.32 0.57 21.09
CA ASP A 83 -13.55 -0.20 20.92
C ASP A 83 -13.37 -1.43 20.03
N ASP A 84 -14.36 -2.32 20.12
CA ASP A 84 -14.38 -3.60 19.43
C ASP A 84 -14.59 -3.44 17.89
N GLY A 85 -15.10 -2.29 17.43
CA GLY A 85 -15.26 -1.99 16.00
C GLY A 85 -13.91 -1.75 15.32
N VAL A 86 -13.09 -0.86 15.87
CA VAL A 86 -11.71 -0.65 15.40
C VAL A 86 -10.89 -1.94 15.55
N ALA A 87 -11.08 -2.67 16.65
CA ALA A 87 -10.43 -3.97 16.84
C ALA A 87 -10.79 -4.96 15.73
N SER A 88 -12.07 -5.04 15.35
CA SER A 88 -12.53 -5.90 14.27
C SER A 88 -11.93 -5.47 12.94
N ALA A 89 -11.87 -4.16 12.64
CA ALA A 89 -11.27 -3.66 11.41
C ALA A 89 -9.79 -4.05 11.29
N VAL A 90 -9.00 -3.88 12.36
CA VAL A 90 -7.58 -4.27 12.38
C VAL A 90 -7.43 -5.79 12.23
N ARG A 91 -8.27 -6.59 12.91
CA ARG A 91 -8.24 -8.05 12.76
C ARG A 91 -8.57 -8.50 11.34
N SER A 92 -9.59 -7.90 10.71
CA SER A 92 -9.95 -8.18 9.32
C SER A 92 -8.83 -7.85 8.33
N LEU A 93 -7.96 -6.87 8.63
CA LEU A 93 -6.80 -6.55 7.81
C LEU A 93 -5.63 -7.53 8.01
N LEU A 94 -5.56 -8.21 9.15
CA LEU A 94 -4.38 -8.96 9.58
C LEU A 94 -4.62 -10.46 9.70
N THR A 95 -5.82 -10.94 9.40
CA THR A 95 -6.19 -12.35 9.54
C THR A 95 -6.91 -12.83 8.29
N ASP A 96 -6.52 -14.00 7.76
CA ASP A 96 -7.24 -14.80 6.77
C ASP A 96 -7.88 -14.03 5.58
N PRO A 97 -7.11 -13.64 4.55
CA PRO A 97 -5.64 -13.57 4.48
C PRO A 97 -5.06 -12.23 4.97
N PRO A 98 -3.86 -12.23 5.61
CA PRO A 98 -3.26 -11.01 6.12
C PRO A 98 -2.88 -10.03 5.00
N LEU A 99 -3.29 -8.77 5.17
CA LEU A 99 -2.95 -7.61 4.34
C LEU A 99 -3.39 -7.72 2.87
N LEU A 100 -4.36 -8.57 2.59
CA LEU A 100 -4.98 -8.71 1.28
C LEU A 100 -6.48 -8.41 1.39
N VAL A 101 -7.05 -7.94 0.28
CA VAL A 101 -8.51 -7.77 0.17
C VAL A 101 -9.20 -9.13 0.16
N ASP A 102 -8.61 -10.10 -0.55
CA ASP A 102 -9.13 -11.45 -0.72
C ASP A 102 -8.01 -12.38 -1.23
N GLU A 103 -8.15 -13.67 -0.96
CA GLU A 103 -7.36 -14.73 -1.59
C GLU A 103 -8.26 -15.93 -1.90
N ALA A 104 -8.38 -16.26 -3.18
CA ALA A 104 -9.20 -17.37 -3.65
C ALA A 104 -8.41 -18.23 -4.63
N ASN A 105 -8.39 -19.54 -4.40
CA ASN A 105 -7.67 -20.51 -5.25
C ASN A 105 -6.17 -20.16 -5.45
N GLY A 106 -5.52 -19.61 -4.42
CA GLY A 106 -4.13 -19.15 -4.48
C GLY A 106 -3.92 -17.93 -5.37
N ARG A 107 -4.95 -17.10 -5.58
CA ARG A 107 -4.86 -15.83 -6.30
C ARG A 107 -5.28 -14.70 -5.37
N ARG A 108 -4.43 -13.69 -5.28
CA ARG A 108 -4.57 -12.59 -4.32
C ARG A 108 -5.24 -11.38 -4.96
N THR A 109 -6.06 -10.67 -4.19
CA THR A 109 -6.51 -9.30 -4.47
C THR A 109 -5.86 -8.37 -3.44
N PHE A 110 -5.23 -7.30 -3.89
CA PHE A 110 -4.43 -6.42 -3.04
C PHE A 110 -5.17 -5.14 -2.68
N HIS A 111 -4.87 -4.58 -1.51
CA HIS A 111 -5.27 -3.22 -1.17
C HIS A 111 -4.48 -2.21 -2.03
N GLU A 112 -5.06 -1.05 -2.28
CA GLU A 112 -4.31 0.09 -2.80
C GLU A 112 -3.25 0.53 -1.78
N GLY A 113 -2.01 0.71 -2.24
CA GLY A 113 -0.92 1.26 -1.44
C GLY A 113 -0.80 2.78 -1.59
N PRO A 114 0.00 3.43 -0.72
CA PRO A 114 0.17 4.88 -0.75
C PRO A 114 1.00 5.37 -1.94
N ASP A 115 1.85 4.48 -2.47
CA ASP A 115 2.83 4.81 -3.49
C ASP A 115 2.24 4.85 -4.90
N ARG A 116 3.07 5.26 -5.85
CA ARG A 116 2.77 5.28 -7.28
C ARG A 116 3.67 4.28 -7.96
N VAL A 117 3.14 3.56 -8.94
CA VAL A 117 3.93 2.56 -9.67
C VAL A 117 5.05 3.28 -10.42
N PRO A 118 6.33 3.09 -10.05
CA PRO A 118 7.44 3.64 -10.83
C PRO A 118 7.50 2.94 -12.19
N VAL A 119 7.96 3.63 -13.21
CA VAL A 119 8.00 3.08 -14.58
C VAL A 119 9.35 3.36 -15.21
N ASP A 120 9.92 2.34 -15.85
CA ASP A 120 11.12 2.50 -16.66
C ASP A 120 10.76 3.13 -18.01
N THR A 121 11.26 4.35 -18.20
CA THR A 121 11.10 5.14 -19.42
C THR A 121 12.41 5.25 -20.21
N ALA A 122 13.41 4.40 -19.94
CA ALA A 122 14.68 4.43 -20.65
C ALA A 122 14.54 4.28 -22.18
N SER A 123 13.45 3.66 -22.65
CA SER A 123 13.11 3.59 -24.08
C SER A 123 12.55 4.89 -24.67
N HIS A 124 12.15 5.85 -23.83
CA HIS A 124 11.59 7.14 -24.26
C HIS A 124 12.68 8.19 -24.49
N PRO A 125 12.53 9.08 -25.49
CA PRO A 125 13.50 10.13 -25.73
C PRO A 125 13.68 11.07 -24.53
N GLY A 126 14.94 11.22 -24.09
CA GLY A 126 15.39 12.31 -23.24
C GLY A 126 15.00 12.23 -21.77
N ASN A 127 14.53 11.10 -21.24
CA ASN A 127 14.20 10.97 -19.82
C ASN A 127 14.25 9.52 -19.33
N ALA A 128 14.78 9.30 -18.11
CA ALA A 128 14.67 8.04 -17.38
C ALA A 128 13.72 8.20 -16.17
N GLY A 129 12.94 7.16 -15.89
CA GLY A 129 11.96 7.13 -14.80
C GLY A 129 10.65 7.86 -15.08
N GLY A 130 9.69 7.67 -14.17
CA GLY A 130 8.34 8.22 -14.25
C GLY A 130 7.41 7.38 -13.38
N TYR A 131 6.13 7.73 -13.37
CA TYR A 131 5.09 6.99 -12.65
C TYR A 131 3.90 6.73 -13.55
N ALA A 132 3.25 5.58 -13.38
CA ALA A 132 2.08 5.22 -14.18
C ALA A 132 0.90 6.16 -13.91
N CYS A 133 0.16 6.49 -14.97
CA CYS A 133 -1.16 7.10 -14.88
C CYS A 133 -2.11 6.53 -15.94
N VAL A 134 -3.39 6.79 -15.74
CA VAL A 134 -4.45 6.50 -16.72
C VAL A 134 -5.15 7.80 -17.10
N ARG A 135 -5.89 7.77 -18.20
CA ARG A 135 -6.80 8.83 -18.58
C ARG A 135 -8.24 8.34 -18.40
N VAL A 136 -9.03 9.04 -17.58
CA VAL A 136 -10.41 8.66 -17.24
C VAL A 136 -11.30 8.61 -18.49
N ASP A 137 -11.12 9.54 -19.43
CA ASP A 137 -11.89 9.58 -20.69
C ASP A 137 -11.72 8.31 -21.55
N ASP A 138 -10.60 7.60 -21.39
CA ASP A 138 -10.31 6.39 -22.16
C ASP A 138 -10.96 5.15 -21.54
N LEU A 139 -11.63 5.27 -20.39
CA LEU A 139 -12.41 4.21 -19.76
C LEU A 139 -13.83 4.21 -20.38
N ALA A 140 -14.05 3.34 -21.36
CA ALA A 140 -15.35 3.21 -22.02
C ALA A 140 -16.44 2.74 -21.03
N GLY A 141 -17.62 3.36 -21.08
CA GLY A 141 -18.80 2.93 -20.29
C GLY A 141 -19.08 3.74 -19.03
N VAL A 142 -18.20 4.68 -18.66
CA VAL A 142 -18.46 5.63 -17.58
C VAL A 142 -19.46 6.67 -18.08
N SER A 143 -20.60 6.81 -17.39
CA SER A 143 -21.47 7.96 -17.58
C SER A 143 -20.66 9.21 -17.22
N ARG A 144 -20.32 10.03 -18.22
CA ARG A 144 -19.74 11.37 -18.01
C ARG A 144 -20.53 12.08 -16.90
N GLY A 145 -19.84 12.51 -15.84
CA GLY A 145 -20.41 13.46 -14.88
C GLY A 145 -20.52 13.04 -13.42
N THR A 146 -19.73 12.10 -12.92
CA THR A 146 -19.47 12.03 -11.48
C THR A 146 -18.05 12.52 -11.21
N ASP A 147 -17.90 13.50 -10.30
CA ASP A 147 -16.64 13.92 -9.68
C ASP A 147 -15.94 12.78 -8.88
N ALA A 148 -16.30 11.51 -9.13
CA ALA A 148 -15.74 10.36 -8.45
C ALA A 148 -14.37 10.03 -9.04
N ASP A 149 -13.37 9.90 -8.17
CA ASP A 149 -12.08 9.32 -8.54
C ASP A 149 -12.30 7.88 -9.06
N PRO A 150 -11.54 7.44 -10.09
CA PRO A 150 -11.66 6.09 -10.62
C PRO A 150 -11.27 5.06 -9.54
N THR A 151 -11.92 3.90 -9.55
CA THR A 151 -11.63 2.81 -8.60
C THR A 151 -10.55 1.91 -9.16
N PHE A 152 -9.45 1.69 -8.43
CA PHE A 152 -8.39 0.78 -8.83
C PHE A 152 -8.52 -0.57 -8.14
N ARG A 153 -8.27 -1.64 -8.89
CA ARG A 153 -8.19 -2.99 -8.33
C ARG A 153 -6.95 -3.69 -8.85
N TRP A 154 -6.20 -4.28 -7.94
CA TRP A 154 -5.05 -5.11 -8.25
C TRP A 154 -5.33 -6.55 -7.86
N ARG A 155 -5.14 -7.47 -8.80
CA ARG A 155 -5.37 -8.91 -8.54
C ARG A 155 -4.46 -9.80 -9.36
N GLU A 156 -4.22 -10.99 -8.85
CA GLU A 156 -3.56 -12.06 -9.58
C GLU A 156 -4.54 -12.85 -10.46
N THR A 157 -4.05 -13.34 -11.60
CA THR A 157 -4.81 -14.20 -12.53
C THR A 157 -3.88 -15.10 -13.33
N ASP A 158 -4.44 -16.06 -14.06
CA ASP A 158 -3.70 -16.96 -14.98
C ASP A 158 -3.70 -16.45 -16.43
N THR A 159 -4.25 -15.26 -16.67
CA THR A 159 -4.48 -14.72 -18.02
C THR A 159 -3.84 -13.33 -18.19
N PRO A 160 -3.21 -13.06 -19.34
CA PRO A 160 -2.97 -13.97 -20.44
C PRO A 160 -1.81 -14.94 -20.12
N ALA A 161 -1.84 -16.13 -20.73
CA ALA A 161 -0.75 -17.09 -20.64
C ALA A 161 0.52 -16.62 -21.38
N GLY A 162 0.35 -15.81 -22.43
CA GLY A 162 1.42 -15.32 -23.28
C GLY A 162 2.31 -14.24 -22.66
N PRO A 163 3.26 -13.71 -23.45
CA PRO A 163 4.17 -12.66 -23.00
C PRO A 163 3.41 -11.43 -22.52
N VAL A 164 3.82 -10.90 -21.36
CA VAL A 164 3.33 -9.64 -20.82
C VAL A 164 4.51 -8.72 -20.48
N PRO A 165 4.31 -7.40 -20.44
CA PRO A 165 5.31 -6.47 -19.92
C PRO A 165 5.83 -6.91 -18.55
N SER A 166 7.13 -6.79 -18.35
CA SER A 166 7.79 -7.26 -17.13
C SER A 166 9.06 -6.49 -16.85
N ALA A 167 9.48 -6.50 -15.59
CA ALA A 167 10.79 -6.04 -15.19
C ALA A 167 11.88 -7.02 -15.66
N ASP A 168 13.11 -6.52 -15.77
CA ASP A 168 14.28 -7.33 -16.12
C ASP A 168 14.45 -8.53 -15.15
N GLY A 169 14.79 -9.69 -15.72
CA GLY A 169 15.03 -10.92 -14.95
C GLY A 169 13.79 -11.76 -14.64
N VAL A 170 12.59 -11.30 -15.02
CA VAL A 170 11.35 -12.08 -14.89
C VAL A 170 10.97 -12.68 -16.25
N ASP A 171 10.90 -14.02 -16.33
CA ASP A 171 10.40 -14.72 -17.52
C ASP A 171 8.86 -14.65 -17.58
N ALA A 172 8.36 -13.51 -18.03
CA ALA A 172 6.94 -13.27 -18.18
C ALA A 172 6.28 -14.06 -19.33
N ALA A 173 7.04 -14.83 -20.10
CA ALA A 173 6.50 -15.73 -21.12
C ALA A 173 6.43 -17.20 -20.64
N ALA A 174 7.08 -17.54 -19.53
CA ALA A 174 7.13 -18.89 -19.00
C ALA A 174 5.73 -19.43 -18.65
N THR A 175 5.40 -20.57 -19.24
CA THR A 175 4.17 -21.32 -18.99
C THR A 175 4.48 -22.71 -18.47
N GLY A 176 3.64 -23.20 -17.55
CA GLY A 176 3.67 -24.54 -17.03
C GLY A 176 3.07 -25.56 -18.00
N PRO A 177 3.14 -26.87 -17.65
CA PRO A 177 2.62 -27.96 -18.49
C PRO A 177 1.12 -27.87 -18.79
N ASP A 178 0.35 -27.18 -17.95
CA ASP A 178 -1.08 -26.93 -18.09
C ASP A 178 -1.40 -25.69 -18.97
N GLY A 179 -0.37 -25.07 -19.55
CA GLY A 179 -0.49 -23.87 -20.39
C GLY A 179 -0.72 -22.58 -19.60
N ARG A 180 -0.66 -22.62 -18.26
CA ARG A 180 -0.82 -21.43 -17.42
C ARG A 180 0.53 -20.75 -17.17
N PRO A 181 0.54 -19.44 -16.87
CA PRO A 181 1.72 -18.77 -16.37
C PRO A 181 2.37 -19.51 -15.20
N THR A 182 3.70 -19.64 -15.21
CA THR A 182 4.45 -20.19 -14.07
C THR A 182 4.36 -19.31 -12.82
N THR A 183 4.22 -17.99 -13.03
CA THR A 183 3.92 -16.99 -12.00
C THR A 183 2.58 -16.32 -12.34
N PRO A 184 1.66 -16.16 -11.37
CA PRO A 184 0.39 -15.46 -11.61
C PRO A 184 0.63 -14.07 -12.21
N ARG A 185 -0.20 -13.70 -13.19
CA ARG A 185 -0.19 -12.35 -13.77
C ARG A 185 -0.79 -11.38 -12.78
N LEU A 186 -0.13 -10.25 -12.58
CA LEU A 186 -0.68 -9.16 -11.81
C LEU A 186 -1.42 -8.20 -12.75
N VAL A 187 -2.70 -7.98 -12.50
CA VAL A 187 -3.57 -7.15 -13.32
C VAL A 187 -3.98 -5.90 -12.55
N CYS A 188 -3.85 -4.74 -13.19
CA CYS A 188 -4.49 -3.50 -12.76
C CYS A 188 -5.80 -3.31 -13.53
N GLU A 189 -6.89 -3.24 -12.81
CA GLU A 189 -8.21 -2.85 -13.31
C GLU A 189 -8.55 -1.44 -12.82
N VAL A 190 -9.18 -0.66 -13.69
CA VAL A 190 -9.73 0.67 -13.37
C VAL A 190 -11.16 0.70 -13.84
N ASP A 191 -12.10 0.82 -12.90
CA ASP A 191 -13.55 0.72 -13.17
C ASP A 191 -13.88 -0.51 -14.06
N ASP A 192 -13.43 -1.69 -13.62
CA ASP A 192 -13.57 -3.00 -14.30
C ASP A 192 -12.86 -3.14 -15.66
N ARG A 193 -12.02 -2.18 -16.05
CA ARG A 193 -11.22 -2.24 -17.27
C ARG A 193 -9.76 -2.56 -16.97
N VAL A 194 -9.22 -3.61 -17.60
CA VAL A 194 -7.79 -3.91 -17.51
C VAL A 194 -6.97 -2.81 -18.19
N VAL A 195 -6.11 -2.13 -17.42
CA VAL A 195 -5.22 -1.08 -17.94
C VAL A 195 -3.75 -1.50 -17.97
N ALA A 196 -3.36 -2.50 -17.19
CA ALA A 196 -2.02 -3.05 -17.17
C ALA A 196 -2.03 -4.54 -16.79
N VAL A 197 -1.10 -5.29 -17.36
CA VAL A 197 -0.83 -6.68 -16.99
C VAL A 197 0.67 -6.88 -16.87
N LEU A 198 1.11 -7.36 -15.71
CA LEU A 198 2.52 -7.58 -15.38
C LEU A 198 2.80 -9.06 -15.17
N GLY A 199 4.06 -9.46 -15.36
CA GLY A 199 4.58 -10.82 -15.16
C GLY A 199 4.63 -11.31 -13.70
N GLY A 200 3.77 -10.76 -12.83
CA GLY A 200 3.73 -11.02 -11.39
C GLY A 200 4.05 -9.78 -10.57
N VAL A 201 4.00 -9.93 -9.25
CA VAL A 201 4.22 -8.82 -8.30
C VAL A 201 5.62 -8.23 -8.41
N ASP A 202 6.67 -9.03 -8.67
CA ASP A 202 8.03 -8.52 -8.87
C ASP A 202 8.12 -7.56 -10.08
N GLY A 203 7.22 -7.69 -11.04
CA GLY A 203 7.08 -6.77 -12.17
C GLY A 203 6.71 -5.34 -11.75
N LEU A 204 6.21 -5.11 -10.53
CA LEU A 204 5.88 -3.77 -10.01
C LEU A 204 7.10 -2.92 -9.68
N ARG A 205 8.28 -3.51 -9.47
CA ARG A 205 9.47 -2.76 -9.00
C ARG A 205 9.83 -1.64 -9.97
N THR A 206 9.88 -1.96 -11.25
CA THR A 206 10.10 -1.00 -12.35
C THR A 206 9.58 -1.59 -13.68
N PRO A 207 8.26 -1.67 -13.89
CA PRO A 207 7.69 -2.11 -15.18
C PRO A 207 8.12 -1.18 -16.32
N SER A 208 8.19 -1.72 -17.54
CA SER A 208 8.49 -0.90 -18.73
C SER A 208 7.37 0.09 -19.04
N ALA A 209 7.70 1.19 -19.72
CA ALA A 209 6.71 2.22 -20.08
C ALA A 209 5.49 1.71 -20.84
N GLY A 210 5.68 0.73 -21.74
CA GLY A 210 4.59 0.12 -22.50
C GLY A 210 3.64 -0.75 -21.65
N ALA A 211 3.95 -0.99 -20.37
CA ALA A 211 3.05 -1.72 -19.47
C ALA A 211 1.81 -0.92 -19.07
N PHE A 212 1.87 0.42 -19.16
CA PHE A 212 0.78 1.31 -18.82
C PHE A 212 0.43 2.22 -20.00
N PRO A 213 -0.83 2.70 -20.10
CA PRO A 213 -1.23 3.59 -21.19
C PRO A 213 -0.49 4.92 -21.17
N TYR A 214 -0.24 5.44 -19.96
CA TYR A 214 0.43 6.72 -19.76
C TYR A 214 1.42 6.68 -18.60
N VAL A 215 2.43 7.55 -18.71
CA VAL A 215 3.45 7.77 -17.69
C VAL A 215 3.58 9.26 -17.46
N TYR A 216 3.61 9.70 -16.21
CA TYR A 216 3.89 11.09 -15.88
C TYR A 216 5.23 11.23 -15.14
N ARG A 217 5.91 12.36 -15.38
CA ARG A 217 7.11 12.74 -14.63
C ARG A 217 7.14 14.24 -14.43
N ARG A 218 7.60 14.67 -13.26
CA ARG A 218 7.89 16.08 -13.01
C ARG A 218 9.22 16.45 -13.67
N ASP A 219 9.18 17.37 -14.61
CA ASP A 219 10.37 17.90 -15.26
C ASP A 219 11.28 18.56 -14.22
N PRO A 220 12.58 18.23 -14.19
CA PRO A 220 13.49 18.76 -13.18
C PRO A 220 13.78 20.25 -13.36
N THR A 221 13.58 20.82 -14.55
CA THR A 221 13.90 22.21 -14.90
C THR A 221 12.74 23.14 -14.60
N ASP A 222 11.58 22.92 -15.21
CA ASP A 222 10.42 23.82 -15.06
C ASP A 222 9.43 23.37 -13.98
N LYS A 223 9.70 22.23 -13.34
CA LYS A 223 8.91 21.65 -12.24
C LYS A 223 7.46 21.31 -12.62
N ARG A 224 7.13 21.26 -13.92
CA ARG A 224 5.81 20.84 -14.43
C ARG A 224 5.77 19.34 -14.66
N PHE A 225 4.58 18.76 -14.54
CA PHE A 225 4.35 17.37 -14.93
C PHE A 225 4.23 17.27 -16.45
N ARG A 226 4.90 16.29 -17.03
CA ARG A 226 4.76 15.88 -18.43
C ARG A 226 4.14 14.50 -18.44
N VAL A 227 2.97 14.36 -19.05
CA VAL A 227 2.32 13.07 -19.28
C VAL A 227 2.69 12.60 -20.68
N ARG A 228 3.15 11.36 -20.78
CA ARG A 228 3.59 10.71 -22.01
C ARG A 228 2.78 9.46 -22.26
N ARG A 229 2.58 9.10 -23.52
CA ARG A 229 2.07 7.78 -23.90
C ARG A 229 3.11 6.72 -23.56
N GLY A 230 2.69 5.60 -22.99
CA GLY A 230 3.60 4.54 -22.53
C GLY A 230 4.35 3.83 -23.66
N ASP A 231 3.71 3.66 -24.81
CA ASP A 231 4.25 2.93 -25.97
C ASP A 231 5.36 3.69 -26.73
N ASP A 232 5.20 4.99 -26.97
CA ASP A 232 6.04 5.80 -27.87
C ASP A 232 6.69 7.01 -27.18
N GLY A 233 6.30 7.31 -25.94
CA GLY A 233 6.87 8.41 -25.14
C GLY A 233 6.42 9.80 -25.57
N THR A 234 5.46 9.92 -26.49
CA THR A 234 4.91 11.21 -26.95
C THR A 234 4.28 11.95 -25.79
N VAL A 235 4.69 13.21 -25.58
CA VAL A 235 4.06 14.08 -24.56
C VAL A 235 2.66 14.46 -25.03
N VAL A 236 1.65 14.09 -24.23
CA VAL A 236 0.22 14.35 -24.51
C VAL A 236 -0.38 15.42 -23.61
N GLU A 237 0.24 15.71 -22.45
CA GLU A 237 -0.23 16.75 -21.54
C GLU A 237 0.92 17.34 -20.71
N THR A 238 0.75 18.60 -20.29
CA THR A 238 1.64 19.32 -19.38
C THR A 238 0.87 20.05 -18.26
N ALA A 239 0.90 19.47 -17.07
CA ALA A 239 0.20 20.00 -15.90
C ALA A 239 1.14 20.75 -14.93
N SER A 240 0.64 21.78 -14.26
CA SER A 240 1.39 22.50 -13.20
C SER A 240 1.43 21.74 -11.86
N GLY A 241 0.57 20.74 -11.68
CA GLY A 241 0.39 19.99 -10.45
C GLY A 241 -0.61 18.86 -10.62
N PHE A 242 -0.79 18.03 -9.58
CA PHE A 242 -1.77 16.93 -9.60
C PHE A 242 -3.20 17.39 -9.84
N ALA A 243 -3.62 18.54 -9.29
CA ALA A 243 -4.95 19.09 -9.52
C ALA A 243 -5.18 19.42 -11.01
N ALA A 244 -4.21 20.07 -11.66
CA ALA A 244 -4.29 20.35 -13.10
C ALA A 244 -4.24 19.06 -13.93
N MET A 245 -3.47 18.06 -13.51
CA MET A 245 -3.40 16.76 -14.18
C MET A 245 -4.74 16.01 -14.11
N ARG A 246 -5.38 15.98 -12.93
CA ARG A 246 -6.73 15.42 -12.76
C ARG A 246 -7.78 16.18 -13.54
N ALA A 247 -7.71 17.51 -13.57
CA ALA A 247 -8.62 18.34 -14.38
C ALA A 247 -8.47 18.06 -15.89
N ALA A 248 -7.29 17.62 -16.33
CA ALA A 248 -7.03 17.14 -17.69
C ALA A 248 -7.41 15.65 -17.91
N GLY A 249 -8.04 15.01 -16.91
CA GLY A 249 -8.48 13.62 -16.96
C GLY A 249 -7.41 12.59 -16.64
N PHE A 250 -6.20 12.99 -16.23
CA PHE A 250 -5.10 12.07 -15.91
C PHE A 250 -4.98 11.81 -14.41
N VAL A 251 -5.06 10.53 -14.03
CA VAL A 251 -5.03 10.08 -12.63
C VAL A 251 -3.85 9.12 -12.43
N PRO A 252 -2.95 9.36 -11.44
CA PRO A 252 -1.88 8.43 -11.10
C PRO A 252 -2.43 7.04 -10.73
N VAL A 253 -1.76 5.98 -11.17
CA VAL A 253 -2.09 4.61 -10.73
C VAL A 253 -1.47 4.37 -9.34
N PRO A 254 -2.25 4.00 -8.31
CA PRO A 254 -1.71 3.60 -7.02
C PRO A 254 -1.00 2.26 -7.17
N MET A 255 0.18 2.13 -6.55
CA MET A 255 0.87 0.84 -6.44
C MET A 255 0.11 -0.02 -5.42
N PRO A 256 -0.13 -1.32 -5.67
CA PRO A 256 -0.78 -2.16 -4.67
C PRO A 256 0.13 -2.40 -3.46
N LEU A 257 -0.48 -2.57 -2.29
CA LEU A 257 0.19 -3.06 -1.11
C LEU A 257 0.45 -4.56 -1.29
N VAL A 258 1.69 -4.91 -1.59
CA VAL A 258 2.17 -6.29 -1.70
C VAL A 258 2.90 -6.65 -0.39
N PRO A 259 2.36 -7.54 0.46
CA PRO A 259 2.90 -7.80 1.80
C PRO A 259 4.40 -8.13 1.81
N GLU A 260 4.85 -8.99 0.89
CA GLU A 260 6.25 -9.40 0.78
C GLU A 260 7.21 -8.28 0.33
N HIS A 261 6.70 -7.23 -0.33
CA HIS A 261 7.50 -6.06 -0.70
C HIS A 261 7.69 -5.10 0.47
N VAL A 262 6.70 -5.01 1.36
CA VAL A 262 6.68 -4.02 2.45
C VAL A 262 7.19 -4.60 3.78
N LEU A 263 6.98 -5.90 4.02
CA LEU A 263 7.47 -6.61 5.22
C LEU A 263 8.66 -7.52 4.94
N GLY A 264 8.82 -7.99 3.70
CA GLY A 264 9.79 -9.03 3.34
C GLY A 264 9.15 -10.42 3.23
N SER A 265 9.67 -11.25 2.33
CA SER A 265 9.06 -12.54 1.90
C SER A 265 9.08 -13.68 2.92
N GLY A 266 9.66 -13.47 4.11
CA GLY A 266 9.74 -14.46 5.19
C GLY A 266 9.06 -14.05 6.48
N VAL A 267 8.33 -12.93 6.48
CA VAL A 267 7.62 -12.46 7.66
C VAL A 267 6.34 -13.26 7.85
N ASP A 268 6.23 -13.89 9.02
CA ASP A 268 4.96 -14.38 9.54
C ASP A 268 4.19 -13.18 10.12
N VAL A 269 3.14 -12.75 9.40
CA VAL A 269 2.36 -11.59 9.81
C VAL A 269 1.61 -11.86 11.11
N ASP A 270 1.12 -13.07 11.34
CA ASP A 270 0.35 -13.41 12.55
C ASP A 270 1.21 -13.27 13.81
N ASP A 271 2.50 -13.59 13.69
CA ASP A 271 3.48 -13.44 14.77
C ASP A 271 4.03 -12.02 14.90
N ALA A 272 3.71 -11.09 14.00
CA ALA A 272 4.28 -9.74 13.99
C ALA A 272 3.51 -8.71 14.85
N TRP A 273 2.31 -9.03 15.33
CA TRP A 273 1.45 -8.10 16.05
C TRP A 273 0.66 -8.72 17.21
N ASP A 274 0.25 -7.88 18.16
CA ASP A 274 -0.77 -8.15 19.17
C ASP A 274 -1.81 -7.01 19.14
N LEU A 275 -3.01 -7.25 19.70
CA LEU A 275 -4.04 -6.22 19.83
C LEU A 275 -4.70 -6.25 21.21
N VAL A 276 -4.91 -5.06 21.77
CA VAL A 276 -5.66 -4.87 23.02
C VAL A 276 -6.71 -3.78 22.85
N VAL A 277 -7.91 -4.05 23.35
CA VAL A 277 -8.97 -3.06 23.53
C VAL A 277 -8.85 -2.48 24.93
N VAL A 278 -8.72 -1.16 25.02
CA VAL A 278 -8.72 -0.42 26.28
C VAL A 278 -10.03 0.34 26.35
N ARG A 279 -10.86 -0.01 27.32
CA ARG A 279 -12.14 0.69 27.54
C ARG A 279 -11.92 1.87 28.49
N ASP A 280 -12.71 2.93 28.35
CA ASP A 280 -12.61 4.11 29.23
C ASP A 280 -12.68 3.76 30.73
N SER A 281 -13.40 2.70 31.10
CA SER A 281 -13.46 2.19 32.47
C SER A 281 -12.13 1.68 33.02
N ASP A 282 -11.17 1.37 32.16
CA ASP A 282 -9.82 0.90 32.53
C ASP A 282 -8.83 2.06 32.75
N VAL A 283 -9.26 3.32 32.51
CA VAL A 283 -8.42 4.52 32.60
C VAL A 283 -8.63 5.27 33.92
N ASP A 284 -9.77 5.06 34.59
CA ASP A 284 -10.16 5.72 35.84
C ASP A 284 -9.94 4.86 37.11
N GLY A 285 -9.31 3.68 37.00
CA GLY A 285 -9.04 2.75 38.12
C GLY A 285 -7.57 2.50 38.35
#